data_AF-A0A3D3F211-F1
#
_entry.id   AF-A0A3D3F211-F1
#
_cell.length_a   1.000
_cell.length_b   1.000
_cell.length_c   1.000
_cell.angle_alpha   90.00
_cell.angle_beta   90.00
_cell.angle_gamma   90.00
#
_symmetry.space_group_name_H-M   'P 1'
#
loop_
_entity.id
_entity.type
_entity.pdbx_description
1 polymer ?
#
loop_
_entity_poly.entity_id
_entity_poly.type
_entity_poly.pdbx_seq_one_letter_code
_entity_poly.pdbx_strand_id
1 'polypeptide(L)'
;MESIKEIYRIGNGPSSSHTMGPKRAAELFRSRTPDATKYHVTLFGSLAATGKGHLTDVAILDVLEPAARTKIEWQPKKFLPYHPNALKFEAYDTKGKVSDSWTVYSVGGGTLSDGKKIISLSGAEGQKIYPKGNITDILNWCEQRGKTYWEYVEEYESSDIWDYLEEVWTVMQEAVQRGLENEGILPGPLKLQRKAASYYIRAKGYKASLQSRGLVFSYALAVSEENAAGGK
;
A
#
# COMPACT_ATOMS: atom_id res chain seq x y z
N MET A 1 13.05 15.48 -6.21
CA MET A 1 11.93 14.73 -5.58
C MET A 1 11.90 13.32 -6.15
N GLU A 2 11.24 12.38 -5.48
CA GLU A 2 11.00 11.02 -5.98
C GLU A 2 9.95 11.04 -7.12
N SER A 3 9.85 9.93 -7.86
CA SER A 3 8.87 9.76 -8.94
C SER A 3 7.42 9.90 -8.45
N ILE A 4 6.54 10.41 -9.31
CA ILE A 4 5.09 10.42 -9.07
C ILE A 4 4.52 8.99 -8.94
N LYS A 5 5.21 7.98 -9.49
CA LYS A 5 4.89 6.55 -9.28
C LYS A 5 5.06 6.14 -7.82
N GLU A 6 5.88 6.85 -7.04
CA GLU A 6 5.99 6.62 -5.60
C GLU A 6 4.80 7.22 -4.83
N ILE A 7 4.04 8.14 -5.41
CA ILE A 7 2.82 8.73 -4.83
C ILE A 7 1.61 7.85 -5.13
N TYR A 8 1.43 7.48 -6.39
CA TYR A 8 0.31 6.62 -6.82
C TYR A 8 0.80 5.19 -6.96
N ARG A 9 0.60 4.36 -5.94
CA ARG A 9 0.97 2.94 -5.98
C ARG A 9 -0.27 2.06 -6.01
N ILE A 10 -0.30 1.14 -6.96
CA ILE A 10 -1.35 0.11 -7.06
C ILE A 10 -1.06 -0.95 -6.00
N GLY A 11 -2.06 -1.29 -5.20
CA GLY A 11 -1.93 -2.19 -4.08
C GLY A 11 -3.28 -2.74 -3.64
N ASN A 12 -3.33 -3.30 -2.44
CA ASN A 12 -4.60 -3.71 -1.82
C ASN A 12 -4.70 -3.04 -0.44
N GLY A 13 -5.92 -2.69 -0.06
CA GLY A 13 -6.25 -2.20 1.26
C GLY A 13 -6.11 -3.28 2.35
N PRO A 14 -6.36 -2.92 3.63
CA PRO A 14 -6.78 -1.60 4.09
C PRO A 14 -5.62 -0.63 4.39
N SER A 15 -4.36 -1.09 4.37
CA SER A 15 -3.24 -0.28 4.84
C SER A 15 -1.95 -0.49 4.05
N SER A 16 -1.36 0.60 3.57
CA SER A 16 -0.05 0.56 2.93
C SER A 16 1.07 0.11 3.88
N SER A 17 0.99 0.50 5.16
CA SER A 17 2.01 0.15 6.16
C SER A 17 1.78 -1.19 6.84
N HIS A 18 0.52 -1.64 6.95
CA HIS A 18 0.17 -2.87 7.67
C HIS A 18 -0.25 -4.02 6.73
N THR A 19 -0.49 -3.76 5.45
CA THR A 19 -0.85 -4.79 4.46
C THR A 19 0.22 -4.88 3.38
N MET A 20 0.42 -3.80 2.62
CA MET A 20 1.35 -3.80 1.47
C MET A 20 2.81 -3.99 1.87
N GLY A 21 3.30 -3.23 2.87
CA GLY A 21 4.66 -3.39 3.37
C GLY A 21 4.96 -4.82 3.86
N PRO A 22 4.16 -5.38 4.80
CA PRO A 22 4.33 -6.75 5.28
C PRO A 22 4.26 -7.83 4.19
N LYS A 23 3.32 -7.72 3.24
CA LYS A 23 3.25 -8.63 2.08
C LYS A 23 4.55 -8.62 1.29
N ARG A 24 5.05 -7.43 0.96
CA ARG A 24 6.29 -7.28 0.23
C ARG A 24 7.51 -7.80 0.99
N ALA A 25 7.55 -7.56 2.30
CA ALA A 25 8.62 -8.09 3.13
C ALA A 25 8.61 -9.62 3.12
N ALA A 26 7.44 -10.25 3.13
CA ALA A 26 7.31 -11.68 2.97
C ALA A 26 7.78 -12.16 1.58
N GLU A 27 7.46 -11.45 0.50
CA GLU A 27 7.90 -11.79 -0.87
C GLU A 27 9.43 -11.75 -1.00
N LEU A 28 10.06 -10.69 -0.49
CA LEU A 28 11.52 -10.54 -0.47
C LEU A 28 12.22 -11.59 0.41
N PHE A 29 11.60 -11.96 1.54
CA PHE A 29 12.17 -12.98 2.42
C PHE A 29 12.04 -14.38 1.83
N ARG A 30 10.90 -14.68 1.19
CA ARG A 30 10.68 -15.95 0.50
C ARG A 30 11.65 -16.16 -0.65
N SER A 31 11.85 -15.13 -1.49
CA SER A 31 12.72 -15.24 -2.68
C SER A 31 14.18 -15.57 -2.33
N ARG A 32 14.67 -15.10 -1.18
CA ARG A 32 16.03 -15.39 -0.70
C ARG A 32 16.14 -16.66 0.17
N THR A 33 15.02 -17.32 0.49
CA THR A 33 14.98 -18.54 1.32
C THR A 33 14.20 -19.69 0.64
N PRO A 34 14.60 -20.12 -0.58
CA PRO A 34 13.84 -21.12 -1.36
C PRO A 34 13.74 -22.49 -0.67
N ASP A 35 14.71 -22.86 0.16
CA ASP A 35 14.79 -24.17 0.83
C ASP A 35 14.18 -24.17 2.24
N ALA A 36 13.45 -23.12 2.62
CA ALA A 36 12.85 -23.03 3.95
C ALA A 36 11.77 -24.10 4.13
N THR A 37 11.87 -24.90 5.20
CA THR A 37 10.85 -25.89 5.54
C THR A 37 9.79 -25.36 6.51
N LYS A 38 10.05 -24.18 7.09
CA LYS A 38 9.15 -23.50 8.02
C LYS A 38 9.54 -22.03 8.14
N TYR A 39 8.53 -21.19 8.36
CA TYR A 39 8.70 -19.78 8.68
C TYR A 39 8.19 -19.44 10.08
N HIS A 40 8.87 -18.50 10.73
CA HIS A 40 8.38 -17.82 11.93
C HIS A 40 8.47 -16.32 11.73
N VAL A 41 7.36 -15.63 11.90
CA VAL A 41 7.27 -14.18 11.71
C VAL A 41 6.81 -13.54 13.00
N THR A 42 7.63 -12.68 13.58
CA THR A 42 7.29 -11.90 14.76
C THR A 42 6.97 -10.47 14.36
N LEU A 43 5.78 -10.00 14.73
CA LEU A 43 5.34 -8.62 14.55
C LEU A 43 5.54 -7.87 15.87
N PHE A 44 5.98 -6.61 15.80
CA PHE A 44 6.28 -5.77 16.96
C PHE A 44 5.46 -4.47 16.95
N GLY A 45 5.38 -3.82 18.12
CA GLY A 45 4.87 -2.46 18.29
C GLY A 45 3.47 -2.23 17.73
N SER A 46 3.29 -1.11 17.02
CA SER A 46 2.00 -0.71 16.44
C SER A 46 1.50 -1.69 15.38
N LEU A 47 2.42 -2.27 14.61
CA LEU A 47 2.10 -3.29 13.62
C LEU A 47 1.48 -4.53 14.27
N ALA A 48 2.04 -4.96 15.41
CA ALA A 48 1.44 -6.07 16.15
C ALA A 48 0.14 -5.70 16.86
N ALA A 49 0.01 -4.45 17.33
CA ALA A 49 -1.19 -4.01 18.05
C ALA A 49 -2.42 -3.93 17.15
N THR A 50 -2.25 -3.52 15.90
CA THR A 50 -3.38 -3.26 14.99
C THR A 50 -3.40 -4.18 13.77
N GLY A 51 -2.37 -5.00 13.54
CA GLY A 51 -2.18 -5.73 12.29
C GLY A 51 -3.30 -6.71 11.95
N LYS A 52 -3.95 -7.34 12.95
CA LYS A 52 -5.13 -8.19 12.70
C LYS A 52 -6.28 -7.43 12.05
N GLY A 53 -6.54 -6.20 12.48
CA GLY A 53 -7.57 -5.35 11.87
C GLY A 53 -7.18 -4.83 10.49
N HIS A 54 -5.88 -4.83 10.18
CA HIS A 54 -5.34 -4.44 8.88
C HIS A 54 -4.98 -5.63 7.97
N LEU A 55 -5.40 -6.84 8.35
CA LEU A 55 -5.14 -8.07 7.58
C LEU A 55 -3.63 -8.35 7.35
N THR A 56 -2.77 -7.92 8.28
CA THR A 56 -1.32 -8.11 8.18
C THR A 56 -0.94 -9.59 8.14
N ASP A 57 -1.62 -10.43 8.94
CA ASP A 57 -1.43 -11.87 8.93
C ASP A 57 -1.84 -12.48 7.60
N VAL A 58 -3.02 -12.16 7.10
CA VAL A 58 -3.50 -12.63 5.79
C VAL A 58 -2.46 -12.28 4.71
N ALA A 59 -2.02 -11.03 4.68
CA ALA A 59 -1.04 -10.54 3.71
C ALA A 59 0.31 -11.29 3.76
N ILE A 60 0.78 -11.68 4.94
CA ILE A 60 2.02 -12.46 5.11
C ILE A 60 1.79 -13.93 4.76
N LEU A 61 0.69 -14.52 5.23
CA LEU A 61 0.38 -15.94 5.06
C LEU A 61 0.13 -16.27 3.58
N ASP A 62 -0.59 -15.42 2.85
CA ASP A 62 -0.83 -15.57 1.41
C ASP A 62 0.47 -15.74 0.61
N VAL A 63 1.57 -15.16 1.11
CA VAL A 63 2.89 -15.25 0.47
C VAL A 63 3.70 -16.44 0.97
N LEU A 64 3.71 -16.71 2.28
CA LEU A 64 4.63 -17.69 2.88
C LEU A 64 4.06 -19.11 3.00
N GLU A 65 2.76 -19.26 3.32
CA GLU A 65 2.12 -20.59 3.47
C GLU A 65 2.20 -21.45 2.20
N PRO A 66 2.10 -20.91 0.97
CA PRO A 66 2.30 -21.71 -0.23
C PRO A 66 3.70 -22.34 -0.36
N ALA A 67 4.70 -21.80 0.34
CA ALA A 67 6.06 -22.35 0.36
C ALA A 67 6.29 -23.28 1.55
N ALA A 68 5.92 -22.85 2.76
CA ALA A 68 6.12 -23.62 3.97
C ALA A 68 5.21 -23.16 5.10
N ARG A 69 4.98 -24.06 6.06
CA ARG A 69 4.20 -23.77 7.27
C ARG A 69 4.74 -22.53 7.96
N THR A 70 3.86 -21.58 8.20
CA THR A 70 4.21 -20.26 8.75
C THR A 70 3.54 -20.05 10.09
N LYS A 71 4.31 -19.61 11.09
CA LYS A 71 3.80 -19.18 12.39
C LYS A 71 3.93 -17.67 12.51
N ILE A 72 2.85 -17.00 12.91
CA ILE A 72 2.88 -15.57 13.26
C ILE A 72 2.81 -15.40 14.78
N GLU A 73 3.73 -14.61 15.32
CA GLU A 73 3.78 -14.19 16.71
C GLU A 73 3.56 -12.68 16.83
N TRP A 74 2.75 -12.27 17.81
CA TRP A 74 2.34 -10.88 18.00
C TRP A 74 2.93 -10.33 19.31
N GLN A 75 3.80 -9.33 19.22
CA GLN A 75 4.43 -8.68 20.38
C GLN A 75 4.09 -7.17 20.43
N PRO A 76 2.83 -6.79 20.72
CA PRO A 76 2.38 -5.39 20.67
C PRO A 76 3.02 -4.46 21.71
N LYS A 77 3.58 -5.02 22.79
CA LYS A 77 4.23 -4.27 23.87
C LYS A 77 5.74 -4.09 23.66
N LYS A 78 6.32 -4.74 22.65
CA LYS A 78 7.75 -4.67 22.37
C LYS A 78 7.98 -3.80 21.15
N PHE A 79 8.82 -2.78 21.29
CA PHE A 79 9.17 -1.86 20.22
C PHE A 79 10.64 -2.03 19.88
N LEU A 80 10.96 -2.02 18.58
CA LEU A 80 12.34 -2.02 18.12
C LEU A 80 12.81 -0.56 17.89
N PRO A 81 14.12 -0.28 17.99
CA PRO A 81 14.60 1.11 18.12
C PRO A 81 14.36 2.03 16.93
N TYR A 82 14.21 1.49 15.71
CA TYR A 82 14.18 2.31 14.49
C TYR A 82 12.79 2.84 14.14
N HIS A 83 11.78 1.97 14.14
CA HIS A 83 10.41 2.35 13.76
C HIS A 83 9.39 1.42 14.45
N PRO A 84 8.20 1.92 14.84
CA PRO A 84 7.23 1.14 15.61
C PRO A 84 6.56 0.00 14.82
N ASN A 85 6.55 0.08 13.48
CA ASN A 85 6.09 -1.02 12.61
C ASN A 85 7.27 -1.91 12.22
N ALA A 86 7.59 -2.91 13.03
CA ALA A 86 8.70 -3.83 12.77
C ALA A 86 8.23 -5.28 12.63
N LEU A 87 8.93 -6.01 11.76
CA LEU A 87 8.77 -7.43 11.49
C LEU A 87 10.12 -8.11 11.66
N LYS A 88 10.12 -9.31 12.23
CA LYS A 88 11.25 -10.24 12.17
C LYS A 88 10.80 -11.51 11.49
N PHE A 89 11.46 -11.87 10.40
CA PHE A 89 11.27 -13.13 9.70
C PHE A 89 12.40 -14.09 10.08
N GLU A 90 12.07 -15.36 10.27
CA GLU A 90 13.01 -16.45 10.50
C GLU A 90 12.62 -17.63 9.61
N ALA A 91 13.56 -18.11 8.80
CA ALA A 91 13.41 -19.31 7.99
C ALA A 91 14.16 -20.47 8.66
N TYR A 92 13.59 -21.67 8.60
CA TYR A 92 14.19 -22.87 9.18
C TYR A 92 14.55 -23.88 8.10
N ASP A 93 15.67 -24.57 8.29
CA ASP A 93 16.11 -25.69 7.45
C ASP A 93 15.46 -27.03 7.85
N THR A 94 15.76 -28.08 7.09
CA THR A 94 15.30 -29.46 7.32
C THR A 94 15.70 -30.04 8.68
N LYS A 95 16.70 -29.44 9.35
CA LYS A 95 17.16 -29.84 10.70
C LYS A 95 16.48 -29.02 11.81
N GLY A 96 15.58 -28.10 11.44
CA GLY A 96 14.90 -27.21 12.38
C GLY A 96 15.78 -26.09 12.92
N LYS A 97 16.91 -25.79 12.29
CA LYS A 97 17.76 -24.64 12.65
C LYS A 97 17.39 -23.42 11.81
N VAL A 98 17.51 -22.23 12.37
CA VAL A 98 17.33 -20.98 11.63
C VAL A 98 18.42 -20.89 10.55
N SER A 99 18.01 -20.90 9.29
CA SER A 99 18.88 -20.75 8.12
C SER A 99 19.11 -19.29 7.76
N ASP A 100 18.08 -18.45 7.92
CA ASP A 100 18.15 -17.01 7.69
C ASP A 100 17.19 -16.27 8.65
N SER A 101 17.53 -15.04 9.02
CA SER A 101 16.74 -14.15 9.84
C SER A 101 16.83 -12.72 9.34
N TRP A 102 15.69 -12.05 9.19
CA TRP A 102 15.62 -10.66 8.74
C TRP A 102 14.77 -9.81 9.66
N THR A 103 15.28 -8.64 10.06
CA THR A 103 14.45 -7.61 10.70
C THR A 103 14.24 -6.47 9.71
N VAL A 104 12.98 -6.08 9.52
CA VAL A 104 12.56 -5.06 8.56
C VAL A 104 11.42 -4.24 9.14
N TYR A 105 11.34 -2.99 8.70
CA TYR A 105 10.39 -1.98 9.16
C TYR A 105 9.51 -1.52 8.01
N SER A 106 8.22 -1.36 8.27
CA SER A 106 7.26 -0.79 7.32
C SER A 106 7.02 0.68 7.65
N VAL A 107 7.65 1.57 6.89
CA VAL A 107 7.76 3.01 7.24
C VAL A 107 6.66 3.88 6.63
N GLY A 108 5.77 3.31 5.81
CA GLY A 108 4.64 4.02 5.20
C GLY A 108 4.68 4.00 3.67
N GLY A 109 3.50 4.11 3.03
CA GLY A 109 3.38 4.08 1.56
C GLY A 109 3.74 2.73 0.91
N GLY A 110 3.97 1.67 1.70
CA GLY A 110 4.51 0.39 1.20
C GLY A 110 6.04 0.35 1.11
N THR A 111 6.73 1.39 1.57
CA THR A 111 8.19 1.44 1.65
C THR A 111 8.69 0.64 2.85
N LEU A 112 9.74 -0.15 2.64
CA LEU A 112 10.40 -0.95 3.68
C LEU A 112 11.76 -0.34 4.04
N SER A 113 12.26 -0.63 5.23
CA SER A 113 13.61 -0.26 5.66
C SER A 113 14.18 -1.33 6.57
N ASP A 114 15.47 -1.63 6.48
CA ASP A 114 16.17 -2.51 7.45
C ASP A 114 16.84 -1.72 8.58
N GLY A 115 16.59 -0.40 8.65
CA GLY A 115 17.23 0.53 9.58
C GLY A 115 18.52 1.17 9.06
N LYS A 116 19.05 0.68 7.93
CA LYS A 116 20.24 1.24 7.26
C LYS A 116 19.93 1.67 5.82
N LYS A 117 19.09 0.92 5.12
CA LYS A 117 18.68 1.15 3.73
C LYS A 117 17.16 1.21 3.60
N ILE A 118 16.69 2.09 2.72
CA ILE A 118 15.29 2.18 2.31
C ILE A 118 15.10 1.28 1.09
N ILE A 119 14.10 0.42 1.13
CA ILE A 119 13.72 -0.51 0.08
C ILE A 119 12.38 -0.02 -0.51
N SER A 120 12.45 0.78 -1.59
CA SER A 120 11.29 1.36 -2.31
C SER A 120 10.67 0.37 -3.30
N LEU A 121 9.36 0.51 -3.61
CA LEU A 121 8.58 -0.44 -4.42
C LEU A 121 9.04 -0.53 -5.88
N SER A 122 9.52 0.58 -6.44
CA SER A 122 9.98 0.70 -7.82
C SER A 122 11.39 0.16 -8.09
N GLY A 123 12.14 -0.28 -7.07
CA GLY A 123 13.57 -0.61 -7.24
C GLY A 123 14.46 0.60 -7.56
N ALA A 124 13.88 1.79 -7.77
CA ALA A 124 14.58 3.06 -7.86
C ALA A 124 14.84 3.56 -6.43
N GLU A 125 15.90 3.05 -5.80
CA GLU A 125 16.33 3.51 -4.48
C GLU A 125 16.69 5.01 -4.52
N GLY A 126 15.89 5.87 -3.91
CA GLY A 126 16.25 7.26 -3.58
C GLY A 126 16.65 8.14 -4.77
N GLN A 127 16.32 7.74 -6.00
CA GLN A 127 16.72 8.47 -7.19
C GLN A 127 15.86 9.72 -7.31
N LYS A 128 16.46 10.88 -7.04
CA LYS A 128 15.82 12.18 -7.23
C LYS A 128 15.72 12.44 -8.72
N ILE A 129 14.62 12.05 -9.35
CA ILE A 129 14.41 12.26 -10.78
C ILE A 129 14.08 13.73 -11.09
N TYR A 130 13.41 14.42 -10.15
CA TYR A 130 13.11 15.84 -10.29
C TYR A 130 14.26 16.68 -9.74
N PRO A 131 14.91 17.51 -10.58
CA PRO A 131 16.03 18.36 -10.14
C PRO A 131 15.58 19.53 -9.26
N LYS A 132 14.29 19.92 -9.34
CA LYS A 132 13.74 21.06 -8.62
C LYS A 132 13.12 20.57 -7.30
N GLY A 133 13.39 21.29 -6.21
CA GLY A 133 12.97 20.89 -4.86
C GLY A 133 11.79 21.69 -4.30
N ASN A 134 11.39 22.79 -4.95
CA ASN A 134 10.31 23.65 -4.49
C ASN A 134 9.47 24.14 -5.69
N ILE A 135 8.25 24.58 -5.39
CA ILE A 135 7.28 25.00 -6.41
C ILE A 135 7.73 26.25 -7.17
N THR A 136 8.44 27.17 -6.50
CA THR A 136 8.94 28.41 -7.12
C THR A 136 9.93 28.12 -8.25
N ASP A 137 10.84 27.17 -8.05
CA ASP A 137 11.81 26.82 -9.08
C ASP A 137 11.13 26.08 -10.26
N ILE A 138 10.09 25.29 -9.98
CA ILE A 138 9.29 24.60 -11.02
C ILE A 138 8.51 25.64 -11.84
N LEU A 139 7.90 26.63 -11.17
CA LEU A 139 7.22 27.76 -11.81
C LEU A 139 8.17 28.52 -12.75
N ASN A 140 9.35 28.89 -12.25
CA ASN A 140 10.37 29.56 -13.06
C ASN A 140 10.79 28.71 -14.27
N TRP A 141 10.91 27.39 -14.10
CA TRP A 141 11.23 26.47 -15.19
C TRP A 141 10.14 26.44 -16.26
N CYS A 142 8.86 26.41 -15.84
CA CYS A 142 7.70 26.44 -16.71
C CYS A 142 7.65 27.75 -17.51
N GLU A 143 7.78 28.89 -16.84
CA GLU A 143 7.77 30.22 -17.46
C GLU A 143 8.91 30.39 -18.47
N GLN A 144 10.14 29.98 -18.12
CA GLN A 144 11.30 30.10 -19.00
C GLN A 144 11.20 29.25 -20.27
N ARG A 145 10.46 28.14 -20.22
CA ARG A 145 10.34 27.17 -21.32
C ARG A 145 9.02 27.26 -22.07
N GLY A 146 8.07 28.07 -21.59
CA GLY A 146 6.71 28.09 -22.11
C GLY A 146 5.97 26.75 -21.91
N LYS A 147 6.29 26.04 -20.83
CA LYS A 147 5.75 24.72 -20.48
C LYS A 147 4.85 24.78 -19.26
N THR A 148 4.11 23.70 -19.02
CA THR A 148 3.18 23.50 -17.91
C THR A 148 3.70 22.45 -16.92
N TYR A 149 3.00 22.29 -15.78
CA TYR A 149 3.43 21.35 -14.73
C TYR A 149 3.43 19.88 -15.15
N TRP A 150 2.46 19.45 -15.98
CA TRP A 150 2.41 18.06 -16.42
C TRP A 150 3.53 17.76 -17.41
N GLU A 151 3.94 18.75 -18.23
CA GLU A 151 5.12 18.63 -19.09
C GLU A 151 6.42 18.57 -18.27
N TYR A 152 6.48 19.23 -17.11
CA TYR A 152 7.58 19.05 -16.16
C TYR A 152 7.63 17.61 -15.64
N VAL A 153 6.48 17.02 -15.32
CA VAL A 153 6.41 15.61 -14.91
C VAL A 153 6.88 14.69 -16.04
N GLU A 154 6.32 14.86 -17.24
CA GLU A 154 6.66 14.08 -18.43
C GLU A 154 8.14 14.17 -18.81
N GLU A 155 8.77 15.33 -18.69
CA GLU A 155 10.17 15.53 -19.09
C GLU A 155 11.18 14.80 -18.19
N TYR A 156 10.84 14.58 -16.92
CA TYR A 156 11.75 13.95 -15.95
C TYR A 156 11.37 12.51 -15.58
N GLU A 157 10.13 12.11 -15.86
CA GLU A 157 9.69 10.73 -15.65
C GLU A 157 10.18 9.79 -16.76
N SER A 158 10.02 8.49 -16.51
CA SER A 158 10.29 7.44 -17.48
C SER A 158 9.24 7.47 -18.61
N SER A 159 9.59 6.98 -19.81
CA SER A 159 8.71 7.08 -20.99
C SER A 159 7.40 6.29 -20.87
N ASP A 160 7.32 5.34 -19.93
CA ASP A 160 6.12 4.57 -19.57
C ASP A 160 5.22 5.29 -18.56
N ILE A 161 5.48 6.57 -18.23
CA ILE A 161 4.69 7.29 -17.21
C ILE A 161 3.21 7.40 -17.56
N TRP A 162 2.87 7.63 -18.83
CA TRP A 162 1.49 7.76 -19.26
C TRP A 162 0.76 6.42 -19.23
N ASP A 163 1.42 5.35 -19.67
CA ASP A 163 0.90 3.97 -19.57
C ASP A 163 0.63 3.61 -18.10
N TYR A 164 1.56 3.97 -17.21
CA TYR A 164 1.41 3.76 -15.77
C TYR A 164 0.23 4.55 -15.18
N LEU A 165 0.09 5.84 -15.53
CA LEU A 165 -1.01 6.68 -15.03
C LEU A 165 -2.37 6.22 -15.59
N GLU A 166 -2.41 5.68 -16.80
CA GLU A 166 -3.60 5.04 -17.37
C GLU A 166 -3.98 3.77 -16.61
N GLU A 167 -3.01 2.95 -16.23
CA GLU A 167 -3.24 1.78 -15.36
C GLU A 167 -3.79 2.22 -14.00
N VAL A 168 -3.17 3.22 -13.35
CA VAL A 168 -3.64 3.79 -12.08
C VAL A 168 -5.07 4.30 -12.21
N TRP A 169 -5.37 5.03 -13.29
CA TRP A 169 -6.70 5.57 -13.55
C TRP A 169 -7.74 4.44 -13.69
N THR A 170 -7.42 3.40 -14.45
CA THR A 170 -8.27 2.23 -14.63
C THR A 170 -8.56 1.57 -13.28
N VAL A 171 -7.52 1.32 -12.47
CA VAL A 171 -7.69 0.72 -11.14
C VAL A 171 -8.56 1.59 -10.22
N MET A 172 -8.40 2.92 -10.25
CA MET A 172 -9.25 3.83 -9.47
C MET A 172 -10.71 3.75 -9.90
N GLN A 173 -10.98 3.71 -11.21
CA GLN A 173 -12.35 3.59 -11.73
C GLN A 173 -12.99 2.26 -11.33
N GLU A 174 -12.27 1.15 -11.44
CA GLU A 174 -12.76 -0.15 -11.03
C GLU A 174 -13.00 -0.23 -9.51
N ALA A 175 -12.15 0.41 -8.69
CA ALA A 175 -12.34 0.47 -7.25
C ALA A 175 -13.62 1.24 -6.88
N VAL A 176 -13.89 2.37 -7.55
CA VAL A 176 -15.17 3.08 -7.41
C VAL A 176 -16.32 2.17 -7.81
N GLN A 177 -16.23 1.50 -8.96
CA GLN A 177 -17.30 0.61 -9.45
C GLN A 177 -17.61 -0.51 -8.45
N ARG A 178 -16.60 -1.26 -8.01
CA ARG A 178 -16.76 -2.32 -7.01
C ARG A 178 -17.42 -1.81 -5.74
N GLY A 179 -16.98 -0.64 -5.23
CA GLY A 179 -17.56 -0.06 -4.02
C GLY A 179 -19.00 0.42 -4.17
N LEU A 180 -19.39 0.84 -5.37
CA LEU A 180 -20.77 1.22 -5.68
C LEU A 180 -21.70 0.02 -5.89
N GLU A 181 -21.15 -1.13 -6.29
CA GLU A 181 -21.90 -2.38 -6.54
C GLU A 181 -21.96 -3.28 -5.31
N ASN A 182 -21.00 -3.15 -4.38
CA ASN A 182 -20.93 -3.96 -3.17
C ASN A 182 -21.77 -3.39 -2.03
N GLU A 183 -22.65 -4.23 -1.48
CA GLU A 183 -23.39 -3.97 -0.24
C GLU A 183 -22.91 -4.88 0.90
N GLY A 184 -23.43 -4.68 2.11
CA GLY A 184 -23.15 -5.53 3.27
C GLY A 184 -22.35 -4.86 4.38
N ILE A 185 -21.64 -5.68 5.16
CA ILE A 185 -20.92 -5.25 6.36
C ILE A 185 -19.41 -5.36 6.11
N LEU A 186 -18.67 -4.28 6.42
CA LEU A 186 -17.22 -4.26 6.35
C LEU A 186 -16.60 -5.22 7.37
N PRO A 187 -15.46 -5.84 7.04
CA PRO A 187 -14.77 -6.72 7.97
C PRO A 187 -14.27 -5.97 9.21
N GLY A 188 -14.06 -6.71 10.30
CA GLY A 188 -13.58 -6.16 11.57
C GLY A 188 -14.65 -6.05 12.67
N PRO A 189 -14.26 -5.62 13.88
CA PRO A 189 -15.11 -5.73 15.07
C PRO A 189 -16.26 -4.72 15.10
N LEU A 190 -16.15 -3.62 14.34
CA LEU A 190 -17.12 -2.53 14.36
C LEU A 190 -18.41 -2.82 13.59
N LYS A 191 -18.43 -3.88 12.77
CA LYS A 191 -19.58 -4.31 11.96
C LYS A 191 -20.23 -3.14 11.19
N LEU A 192 -19.41 -2.29 10.58
CA LEU A 192 -19.88 -1.09 9.88
C LEU A 192 -20.56 -1.48 8.57
N GLN A 193 -21.76 -0.95 8.32
CA GLN A 193 -22.46 -1.17 7.05
C GLN A 193 -21.87 -0.31 5.95
N ARG A 194 -21.70 -0.89 4.76
CA ARG A 194 -21.44 -0.17 3.51
C ARG A 194 -22.60 0.79 3.19
N LYS A 195 -22.27 1.95 2.66
CA LYS A 195 -23.23 3.03 2.36
C LYS A 195 -23.06 3.57 0.94
N ALA A 196 -21.92 3.38 0.28
CA ALA A 196 -21.62 3.96 -1.03
C ALA A 196 -22.75 3.76 -2.06
N ALA A 197 -23.18 2.50 -2.26
CA ALA A 197 -24.28 2.14 -3.17
C ALA A 197 -25.57 2.96 -2.90
N SER A 198 -26.00 3.02 -1.64
CA SER A 198 -27.21 3.75 -1.24
C SER A 198 -27.11 5.26 -1.48
N TYR A 199 -25.93 5.85 -1.25
CA TYR A 199 -25.70 7.28 -1.51
C TYR A 199 -25.63 7.59 -3.00
N TYR A 200 -25.07 6.68 -3.80
CA TYR A 200 -25.03 6.83 -5.25
C TYR A 200 -26.42 6.80 -5.88
N ILE A 201 -27.27 5.86 -5.47
CA ILE A 201 -28.68 5.81 -5.92
C ILE A 201 -29.42 7.10 -5.55
N ARG A 202 -29.25 7.59 -4.32
CA ARG A 202 -29.84 8.87 -3.89
C ARG A 202 -29.33 10.06 -4.71
N ALA A 203 -28.02 10.12 -4.94
CA ALA A 203 -27.39 11.20 -5.72
C ALA A 203 -27.91 11.25 -7.15
N LYS A 204 -28.15 10.08 -7.79
CA LYS A 204 -28.77 10.01 -9.12
C LYS A 204 -30.17 10.62 -9.18
N GLY A 205 -30.93 10.55 -8.08
CA GLY A 205 -32.26 11.15 -7.97
C GLY A 205 -32.27 12.65 -7.66
N TYR A 206 -31.12 13.29 -7.41
CA TYR A 206 -31.05 14.71 -7.12
C TYR A 206 -31.15 15.59 -8.37
N LYS A 207 -31.58 16.83 -8.16
CA LYS A 207 -31.47 17.89 -9.19
C LYS A 207 -30.00 18.16 -9.51
N ALA A 208 -29.72 18.59 -10.75
CA ALA A 208 -28.36 18.81 -11.26
C ALA A 208 -27.45 19.64 -10.33
N SER A 209 -28.00 20.63 -9.62
CA SER A 209 -27.24 21.49 -8.69
C SER A 209 -26.68 20.76 -7.45
N LEU A 210 -27.27 19.63 -7.06
CA LEU A 210 -26.83 18.82 -5.91
C LEU A 210 -26.27 17.45 -6.30
N GLN A 211 -26.54 17.00 -7.52
CA GLN A 211 -26.12 15.70 -8.02
C GLN A 211 -24.60 15.54 -7.99
N SER A 212 -23.84 16.55 -8.45
CA SER A 212 -22.37 16.49 -8.47
C SER A 212 -21.78 16.23 -7.09
N ARG A 213 -22.26 16.93 -6.06
CA ARG A 213 -21.81 16.77 -4.68
C ARG A 213 -22.16 15.38 -4.12
N GLY A 214 -23.37 14.89 -4.41
CA GLY A 214 -23.79 13.55 -4.01
C GLY A 214 -22.94 12.45 -4.65
N LEU A 215 -22.61 12.60 -5.93
CA LEU A 215 -21.77 11.67 -6.67
C LEU A 215 -20.35 11.62 -6.10
N VAL A 216 -19.71 12.79 -5.90
CA VAL A 216 -18.37 12.87 -5.29
C VAL A 216 -18.32 12.18 -3.93
N PHE A 217 -19.32 12.41 -3.07
CA PHE A 217 -19.41 11.76 -1.77
C PHE A 217 -19.56 10.23 -1.90
N SER A 218 -20.40 9.76 -2.84
CA SER A 218 -20.58 8.33 -3.06
C SER A 218 -19.31 7.64 -3.59
N TYR A 219 -18.54 8.31 -4.46
CA TYR A 219 -17.29 7.77 -5.00
C TYR A 219 -16.20 7.70 -3.93
N ALA A 220 -16.08 8.73 -3.10
CA ALA A 220 -15.15 8.74 -1.98
C ALA A 220 -15.46 7.62 -0.96
N LEU A 221 -16.75 7.41 -0.65
CA LEU A 221 -17.20 6.29 0.17
C LEU A 221 -16.88 4.95 -0.49
N ALA A 222 -17.18 4.79 -1.78
CA ALA A 222 -16.96 3.54 -2.51
C ALA A 222 -15.51 3.06 -2.39
N VAL A 223 -14.55 3.93 -2.70
CA VAL A 223 -13.12 3.59 -2.61
C VAL A 223 -12.70 3.34 -1.16
N SER A 224 -13.20 4.12 -0.20
CA SER A 224 -12.89 3.93 1.23
C SER A 224 -13.40 2.60 1.76
N GLU A 225 -14.61 2.20 1.37
CA GLU A 225 -15.25 0.95 1.74
C GLU A 225 -14.55 -0.26 1.08
N GLU A 226 -14.17 -0.15 -0.19
CA GLU A 226 -13.35 -1.17 -0.87
C GLU A 226 -11.99 -1.32 -0.20
N ASN A 227 -11.30 -0.22 0.09
CA ASN A 227 -10.03 -0.27 0.82
C ASN A 227 -10.21 -0.95 2.19
N ALA A 228 -11.22 -0.56 2.96
CA ALA A 228 -11.49 -1.16 4.27
C ALA A 228 -11.81 -2.67 4.20
N ALA A 229 -12.33 -3.14 3.07
CA ALA A 229 -12.60 -4.55 2.82
C ALA A 229 -11.40 -5.34 2.28
N GLY A 230 -10.26 -4.69 2.04
CA GLY A 230 -9.06 -5.32 1.46
C GLY A 230 -9.08 -5.40 -0.07
N GLY A 231 -9.91 -4.60 -0.73
CA GLY A 231 -9.96 -4.50 -2.18
C GLY A 231 -8.68 -3.89 -2.79
N LYS A 232 -8.51 -4.10 -4.10
CA LYS A 232 -7.46 -3.50 -4.94
C LYS A 232 -7.77 -2.02 -5.20
#